data_AF-A0A5J4QLR5-F1
#
_entry.id   AF-A0A5J4QLR5-F1
#
_cell.length_a   1.000
_cell.length_b   1.000
_cell.length_c   1.000
_cell.angle_alpha   90.00
_cell.angle_beta   90.00
_cell.angle_gamma   90.00
#
_symmetry.space_group_name_H-M   'P 1'
#
loop_
_entity.id
_entity.type
_entity.pdbx_description
1 polymer ?
#
loop_
_entity_poly.entity_id
_entity_poly.type
_entity_poly.pdbx_seq_one_letter_code
_entity_poly.pdbx_strand_id
1 'polypeptide(L)'
;ATNLLPQFQRERTFDYAKAVDGMRQMLWGFFKKMVVADNCAMAVNSIWTSYQGESGSQLLLVAVLFTFQIYGDFSGYSDIAIGCARLFGIELKRNFNFPYFSRDIAEFWRRWHISLTTWFRDYIYIPLGGSRVGKWKSFRNTMVIFLVSGFWYGANWTFVMWGAYHALLFLPLLLFGKNRKYKNTVAAGRLLPSFKEIVQMLLTFLLIVIGWVIFRAENIAQTWDYLCRMFSPSLFTLPDRGRSSIVYIIILLTVEWFQRDKQHALQIDKIHHKYIRWSIYYILAIIILSLTGQQTDFIYFQF
;
A
#
# COMPACT_ATOMS: atom_id res chain seq x y z
N ALA A 1 4.39 -19.96 -10.88
CA ALA A 1 4.06 -20.74 -12.08
C ALA A 1 2.80 -21.61 -11.92
N THR A 2 2.64 -22.34 -10.81
CA THR A 2 1.56 -23.35 -10.61
C THR A 2 0.12 -22.84 -10.59
N ASN A 3 -0.14 -21.55 -10.35
CA ASN A 3 -1.50 -21.02 -10.31
C ASN A 3 -1.95 -20.38 -11.64
N LEU A 4 -1.07 -19.63 -12.31
CA LEU A 4 -1.42 -18.86 -13.51
C LEU A 4 -1.34 -19.70 -14.80
N LEU A 5 -0.25 -20.46 -15.00
CA LEU A 5 -0.03 -21.21 -16.24
C LEU A 5 -1.16 -22.19 -16.59
N PRO A 6 -1.71 -22.97 -15.62
CA PRO A 6 -2.81 -23.88 -15.94
C PRO A 6 -4.09 -23.17 -16.40
N GLN A 7 -4.27 -21.88 -16.05
CA GLN A 7 -5.46 -21.12 -16.48
C GLN A 7 -5.41 -20.78 -17.98
N PHE A 8 -4.22 -20.60 -18.55
CA PHE A 8 -4.06 -20.36 -19.99
C PHE A 8 -4.31 -21.62 -20.84
N GLN A 9 -4.11 -22.80 -20.25
CA GLN A 9 -4.28 -24.10 -20.92
C GLN A 9 -5.74 -24.57 -20.95
N ARG A 10 -6.62 -23.95 -20.17
CA ARG A 10 -8.05 -24.28 -20.13
C ARG A 10 -8.80 -23.41 -21.14
N GLU A 11 -9.85 -23.99 -21.72
CA GLU A 11 -10.80 -23.22 -22.50
C GLU A 11 -11.46 -22.16 -21.60
N ARG A 12 -11.59 -20.93 -22.13
CA ARG A 12 -12.10 -19.78 -21.38
C ARG A 12 -13.50 -19.45 -21.87
N THR A 13 -14.46 -19.51 -20.98
CA THR A 13 -15.84 -19.08 -21.22
C THR A 13 -16.09 -17.74 -20.53
N PHE A 14 -16.90 -16.89 -21.16
CA PHE A 14 -17.28 -15.61 -20.57
C PHE A 14 -18.27 -15.83 -19.42
N ASP A 15 -17.93 -15.29 -18.25
CA ASP A 15 -18.80 -15.30 -17.06
C ASP A 15 -19.20 -13.85 -16.73
N TYR A 16 -20.48 -13.54 -16.92
CA TYR A 16 -21.01 -12.20 -16.70
C TYR A 16 -20.85 -11.73 -15.25
N ALA A 17 -21.01 -12.62 -14.26
CA ALA A 17 -20.90 -12.24 -12.85
C ALA A 17 -19.46 -11.87 -12.49
N LYS A 18 -18.48 -12.66 -12.97
CA LYS A 18 -17.05 -12.35 -12.83
C LYS A 18 -16.68 -11.07 -13.56
N ALA A 19 -17.26 -10.84 -14.74
CA ALA A 19 -17.00 -9.65 -15.51
C ALA A 19 -17.48 -8.37 -14.80
N VAL A 20 -18.70 -8.39 -14.26
CA VAL A 20 -19.25 -7.29 -13.46
C VAL A 20 -18.41 -7.02 -12.21
N ASP A 21 -17.98 -8.05 -11.49
CA ASP A 21 -17.10 -7.92 -10.33
C ASP A 21 -15.72 -7.34 -10.71
N GLY A 22 -15.15 -7.80 -11.81
CA GLY A 22 -13.91 -7.27 -12.39
C GLY A 22 -14.02 -5.77 -12.72
N MET A 23 -15.10 -5.34 -13.37
CA MET A 23 -15.34 -3.92 -13.68
C MET A 23 -15.48 -3.07 -12.41
N ARG A 24 -16.14 -3.57 -11.36
CA ARG A 24 -16.22 -2.89 -10.06
C ARG A 24 -14.84 -2.70 -9.43
N GLN A 25 -13.99 -3.73 -9.50
CA GLN A 25 -12.62 -3.62 -9.01
C GLN A 25 -11.80 -2.62 -9.84
N MET A 26 -11.94 -2.62 -11.17
CA MET A 26 -11.29 -1.64 -12.05
C MET A 26 -11.73 -0.21 -11.70
N LEU A 27 -13.03 0.03 -11.50
CA LEU A 27 -13.56 1.36 -11.15
C LEU A 27 -12.94 1.90 -9.84
N TRP A 28 -12.78 1.03 -8.83
CA TRP A 28 -12.07 1.41 -7.61
C TRP A 28 -10.57 1.64 -7.84
N GLY A 29 -9.95 0.84 -8.72
CA GLY A 29 -8.57 1.01 -9.12
C GLY A 29 -8.32 2.36 -9.79
N PHE A 30 -9.22 2.79 -10.68
CA PHE A 30 -9.19 4.11 -11.31
C PHE A 30 -9.34 5.23 -10.27
N PHE A 31 -10.26 5.11 -9.30
CA PHE A 31 -10.36 6.09 -8.20
C PHE A 31 -9.05 6.22 -7.41
N LYS A 32 -8.45 5.10 -7.00
CA LYS A 32 -7.18 5.11 -6.25
C LYS A 32 -6.04 5.74 -7.05
N LYS A 33 -5.93 5.45 -8.34
CA LYS A 33 -4.89 5.99 -9.20
C LYS A 33 -5.13 7.47 -9.53
N MET A 34 -6.25 7.74 -10.19
CA MET A 34 -6.52 9.02 -10.84
C MET A 34 -6.95 10.10 -9.85
N VAL A 35 -7.67 9.74 -8.78
CA VAL A 35 -8.16 10.71 -7.80
C VAL A 35 -7.22 10.77 -6.59
N VAL A 36 -6.84 9.65 -6.00
CA VAL A 36 -5.99 9.69 -4.79
C VAL A 36 -4.52 9.91 -5.15
N ALA A 37 -3.93 9.02 -5.96
CA ALA A 37 -2.49 9.03 -6.17
C ALA A 37 -2.02 10.28 -6.92
N ASP A 38 -2.66 10.63 -8.03
CA ASP A 38 -2.23 11.75 -8.87
C ASP A 38 -2.41 13.10 -8.14
N ASN A 39 -3.47 13.27 -7.32
CA ASN A 39 -3.61 14.47 -6.47
C ASN A 39 -2.61 14.51 -5.31
N CYS A 40 -2.25 13.36 -4.73
CA CYS A 40 -1.15 13.32 -3.75
C CYS A 40 0.18 13.67 -4.42
N ALA A 41 0.44 13.16 -5.63
CA ALA A 41 1.67 13.38 -6.38
C ALA A 41 1.93 14.86 -6.66
N MET A 42 0.90 15.63 -7.04
CA MET A 42 1.04 17.08 -7.26
C MET A 42 1.58 17.80 -6.02
N ALA A 43 0.99 17.54 -4.84
CA ALA A 43 1.43 18.13 -3.59
C ALA A 43 2.83 17.65 -3.18
N VAL A 44 3.08 16.34 -3.31
CA VAL A 44 4.36 15.74 -2.94
C VAL A 44 5.49 16.27 -3.81
N ASN A 45 5.35 16.29 -5.14
CA ASN A 45 6.41 16.73 -6.05
C ASN A 45 6.74 18.21 -5.89
N SER A 46 5.73 19.06 -5.70
CA SER A 46 5.93 20.50 -5.51
C SER A 46 6.72 20.81 -4.23
N ILE A 47 6.48 20.06 -3.15
CA ILE A 47 7.06 20.37 -1.84
C ILE A 47 8.39 19.62 -1.63
N TRP A 48 8.51 18.40 -2.14
CA TRP A 48 9.72 17.59 -1.97
C TRP A 48 10.96 18.24 -2.59
N THR A 49 10.81 18.97 -3.69
CA THR A 49 11.91 19.67 -4.36
C THR A 49 12.46 20.87 -3.56
N SER A 50 11.67 21.41 -2.62
CA SER A 50 12.02 22.60 -1.83
C SER A 50 11.89 22.35 -0.31
N TYR A 51 11.98 21.09 0.11
CA TYR A 51 11.66 20.63 1.48
C TYR A 51 12.47 21.35 2.59
N GLN A 52 13.64 21.88 2.28
CA GLN A 52 14.49 22.59 3.25
C GLN A 52 13.87 23.90 3.74
N GLY A 53 12.95 24.51 2.98
CA GLY A 53 12.24 25.72 3.37
C GLY A 53 10.96 25.48 4.16
N GLU A 54 10.57 24.22 4.35
CA GLU A 54 9.25 23.87 4.88
C GLU A 54 9.26 23.66 6.40
N SER A 55 8.09 23.87 7.01
CA SER A 55 7.87 23.50 8.40
C SER A 55 7.82 21.98 8.60
N GLY A 56 8.14 21.50 9.80
CA GLY A 56 8.11 20.08 10.14
C GLY A 56 6.73 19.45 9.94
N SER A 57 5.66 20.21 10.21
CA SER A 57 4.27 19.77 9.96
C SER A 57 3.98 19.55 8.48
N GLN A 58 4.51 20.43 7.62
CA GLN A 58 4.39 20.31 6.16
C GLN A 58 5.17 19.12 5.62
N LEU A 59 6.36 18.85 6.16
CA LEU A 59 7.16 17.67 5.80
C LEU A 59 6.49 16.36 6.22
N LEU A 60 5.86 16.32 7.40
CA LEU A 60 5.08 15.16 7.84
C LEU A 60 3.86 14.95 6.93
N LEU A 61 3.13 16.02 6.60
CA LEU A 61 1.99 15.92 5.68
C LEU A 61 2.45 15.36 4.33
N VAL A 62 3.53 15.87 3.75
CA VAL A 62 4.07 15.37 2.47
C VAL A 62 4.49 13.91 2.55
N ALA A 63 5.12 13.48 3.65
CA ALA A 63 5.47 12.07 3.85
C ALA A 63 4.22 11.17 3.91
N VAL A 64 3.14 11.64 4.55
CA VAL A 64 1.84 10.96 4.57
C VAL A 64 1.21 10.94 3.18
N LEU A 65 1.20 12.06 2.46
CA LEU A 65 0.67 12.12 1.09
C LEU A 65 1.44 11.18 0.15
N PHE A 66 2.77 11.11 0.28
CA PHE A 66 3.59 10.19 -0.51
C PHE A 66 3.28 8.72 -0.21
N THR A 67 3.00 8.41 1.07
CA THR A 67 2.55 7.07 1.48
C THR A 67 1.26 6.68 0.73
N PHE A 68 0.28 7.59 0.68
CA PHE A 68 -0.97 7.34 -0.07
C PHE A 68 -0.80 7.43 -1.58
N GLN A 69 0.15 8.21 -2.09
CA GLN A 69 0.53 8.23 -3.51
C GLN A 69 1.02 6.85 -3.95
N ILE A 70 2.05 6.30 -3.29
CA ILE A 70 2.57 4.95 -3.62
C ILE A 70 1.44 3.92 -3.56
N TYR A 71 0.65 3.94 -2.49
CA TYR A 71 -0.44 2.99 -2.33
C TYR A 71 -1.49 3.13 -3.43
N GLY A 72 -2.00 4.33 -3.67
CA GLY A 72 -3.03 4.59 -4.67
C GLY A 72 -2.57 4.20 -6.07
N ASP A 73 -1.31 4.46 -6.40
CA ASP A 73 -0.73 4.16 -7.70
C ASP A 73 -0.59 2.64 -7.91
N PHE A 74 0.07 1.95 -6.99
CA PHE A 74 0.33 0.51 -7.09
C PHE A 74 -0.92 -0.34 -6.90
N SER A 75 -1.70 -0.03 -5.86
CA SER A 75 -2.93 -0.73 -5.53
C SER A 75 -4.00 -0.42 -6.58
N GLY A 76 -4.03 0.79 -7.12
CA GLY A 76 -4.89 1.20 -8.24
C GLY A 76 -4.59 0.40 -9.50
N TYR A 77 -3.33 0.41 -9.95
CA TYR A 77 -2.87 -0.38 -11.09
C TYR A 77 -3.16 -1.88 -10.90
N SER A 78 -2.86 -2.43 -9.72
CA SER A 78 -3.11 -3.84 -9.42
C SER A 78 -4.60 -4.19 -9.51
N ASP A 79 -5.49 -3.33 -9.01
CA ASP A 79 -6.94 -3.55 -9.09
C ASP A 79 -7.45 -3.49 -10.53
N ILE A 80 -6.92 -2.58 -11.35
CA ILE A 80 -7.24 -2.50 -12.78
C ILE A 80 -6.78 -3.77 -13.50
N ALA A 81 -5.55 -4.21 -13.26
CA ALA A 81 -4.98 -5.41 -13.87
C ALA A 81 -5.74 -6.69 -13.46
N ILE A 82 -6.06 -6.85 -12.17
CA ILE A 82 -6.82 -7.99 -11.65
C ILE A 82 -8.24 -7.99 -12.22
N GLY A 83 -8.92 -6.84 -12.24
CA GLY A 83 -10.27 -6.74 -12.78
C GLY A 83 -10.32 -7.01 -14.28
N CYS A 84 -9.35 -6.50 -15.04
CA CYS A 84 -9.19 -6.78 -16.46
C CYS A 84 -8.95 -8.27 -16.71
N ALA A 85 -8.06 -8.91 -15.95
CA ALA A 85 -7.82 -10.35 -16.07
C ALA A 85 -9.10 -11.19 -15.83
N ARG A 86 -9.97 -10.78 -14.88
CA ARG A 86 -11.26 -11.45 -14.66
C ARG A 86 -12.19 -11.38 -15.86
N LEU A 87 -12.15 -10.31 -16.66
CA LEU A 87 -12.93 -10.22 -17.92
C LEU A 87 -12.53 -11.33 -18.91
N PHE A 88 -11.26 -11.74 -18.88
CA PHE A 88 -10.71 -12.83 -19.70
C PHE A 88 -10.81 -14.21 -19.02
N GLY A 89 -11.53 -14.33 -17.91
CA GLY A 89 -11.65 -15.57 -17.14
C GLY A 89 -10.37 -15.97 -16.40
N ILE A 90 -9.43 -15.03 -16.20
CA ILE A 90 -8.16 -15.27 -15.50
C ILE A 90 -8.23 -14.70 -14.09
N GLU A 91 -7.98 -15.55 -13.11
CA GLU A 91 -7.96 -15.20 -11.70
C GLU A 91 -6.54 -14.89 -11.24
N LEU A 92 -6.23 -13.60 -11.14
CA LEU A 92 -5.00 -13.10 -10.53
C LEU A 92 -5.14 -12.97 -9.01
N LYS A 93 -4.04 -13.19 -8.30
CA LYS A 93 -3.99 -13.00 -6.84
C LYS A 93 -4.05 -11.52 -6.48
N ARG A 94 -4.76 -11.22 -5.40
CA ARG A 94 -4.77 -9.88 -4.79
C ARG A 94 -3.36 -9.48 -4.34
N ASN A 95 -2.95 -8.26 -4.68
CA ASN A 95 -1.63 -7.75 -4.33
C ASN A 95 -1.62 -6.87 -3.06
N PHE A 96 -2.73 -6.20 -2.74
CA PHE A 96 -2.83 -5.30 -1.59
C PHE A 96 -4.08 -5.57 -0.76
N ASN A 97 -3.93 -5.92 0.52
CA ASN A 97 -5.01 -6.21 1.45
C ASN A 97 -5.17 -5.18 2.56
N PHE A 98 -5.56 -3.96 2.19
CA PHE A 98 -5.79 -2.82 3.10
C PHE A 98 -4.62 -2.66 4.11
N PRO A 99 -3.39 -2.45 3.62
CA PRO A 99 -2.16 -2.59 4.40
C PRO A 99 -2.03 -1.54 5.51
N TYR A 100 -2.63 -0.37 5.36
CA TYR A 100 -2.56 0.70 6.37
C TYR A 100 -3.47 0.47 7.59
N PHE A 101 -4.26 -0.61 7.60
CA PHE A 101 -4.98 -1.08 8.78
C PHE A 101 -4.22 -2.15 9.58
N SER A 102 -2.91 -2.29 9.36
CA SER A 102 -2.07 -3.28 10.03
C SER A 102 -1.70 -2.86 11.44
N ARG A 103 -1.71 -3.82 12.38
CA ARG A 103 -1.40 -3.59 13.81
C ARG A 103 0.07 -3.80 14.16
N ASP A 104 0.83 -4.40 13.25
CA ASP A 104 2.29 -4.50 13.33
C ASP A 104 2.91 -4.60 11.92
N ILE A 105 4.24 -4.49 11.88
CA ILE A 105 5.03 -4.51 10.63
C ILE A 105 4.93 -5.87 9.92
N ALA A 106 4.78 -6.96 10.66
CA ALA A 106 4.62 -8.27 10.04
C ALA A 106 3.26 -8.41 9.33
N GLU A 107 2.20 -7.84 9.92
CA GLU A 107 0.88 -7.74 9.31
C GLU A 107 0.90 -6.84 8.08
N PHE A 108 1.62 -5.71 8.12
CA PHE A 108 1.81 -4.83 6.98
C PHE A 108 2.42 -5.57 5.78
N TRP A 109 3.55 -6.26 5.96
CA TRP A 109 4.21 -6.99 4.89
C TRP A 109 3.44 -8.23 4.39
N ARG A 110 2.47 -8.73 5.16
CA ARG A 110 1.52 -9.76 4.66
C ARG A 110 0.41 -9.17 3.79
N ARG A 111 0.19 -7.87 3.86
CA ARG A 111 -0.89 -7.15 3.17
C ARG A 111 -0.38 -6.24 2.06
N TRP A 112 0.90 -5.90 2.04
CA TRP A 112 1.54 -5.07 1.03
C TRP A 112 2.25 -5.93 -0.02
N HIS A 113 2.01 -5.66 -1.30
CA HIS A 113 2.70 -6.27 -2.44
C HIS A 113 2.83 -7.81 -2.35
N ILE A 114 1.72 -8.46 -2.01
CA ILE A 114 1.62 -9.88 -1.64
C ILE A 114 2.26 -10.81 -2.67
N SER A 115 2.14 -10.51 -3.97
CA SER A 115 2.74 -11.34 -5.03
C SER A 115 4.26 -11.39 -4.93
N LEU A 116 4.91 -10.24 -4.72
CA LEU A 116 6.36 -10.10 -4.58
C LEU A 116 6.84 -10.66 -3.25
N THR A 117 6.16 -10.37 -2.13
CA THR A 117 6.53 -10.95 -0.83
C THR A 117 6.40 -12.47 -0.86
N THR A 118 5.39 -13.01 -1.56
CA THR A 118 5.25 -14.45 -1.79
C THR A 118 6.40 -14.99 -2.64
N TRP A 119 6.80 -14.27 -3.69
CA TRP A 119 7.92 -14.65 -4.54
C TRP A 119 9.24 -14.69 -3.74
N PHE A 120 9.57 -13.64 -2.99
CA PHE A 120 10.76 -13.63 -2.13
C PHE A 120 10.73 -14.74 -1.09
N ARG A 121 9.56 -15.04 -0.51
CA ARG A 121 9.42 -16.15 0.42
C ARG A 121 9.72 -17.50 -0.26
N ASP A 122 9.12 -17.75 -1.42
CA ASP A 122 9.16 -19.05 -2.06
C ASP A 122 10.51 -19.32 -2.76
N TYR A 123 11.13 -18.27 -3.31
CA TYR A 123 12.36 -18.40 -4.11
C TYR A 123 13.64 -17.97 -3.39
N ILE A 124 13.56 -17.27 -2.25
CA ILE A 124 14.74 -16.87 -1.46
C ILE A 124 14.63 -17.39 -0.03
N TYR A 125 13.56 -17.07 0.71
CA TYR A 125 13.46 -17.42 2.13
C TYR A 125 13.50 -18.93 2.40
N ILE A 126 12.62 -19.67 1.70
CA ILE A 126 12.45 -21.11 1.90
C ILE A 126 13.72 -21.88 1.48
N PRO A 127 14.32 -21.61 0.30
CA PRO A 127 15.60 -22.21 -0.08
C PRO A 127 16.73 -21.98 0.92
N LEU A 128 16.75 -20.84 1.63
CA LEU A 128 17.73 -20.57 2.69
C LEU A 128 17.43 -21.28 4.03
N GLY A 129 16.40 -22.15 4.09
CA GLY A 129 15.97 -22.90 5.27
C GLY A 129 14.75 -22.32 6.00
N GLY A 130 14.23 -21.18 5.53
CA GLY A 130 13.02 -20.53 6.03
C GLY A 130 13.02 -20.32 7.54
N SER A 131 11.89 -20.63 8.19
CA SER A 131 11.74 -20.56 9.66
C SER A 131 12.04 -21.87 10.38
N ARG A 132 12.49 -22.92 9.67
CA ARG A 132 12.79 -24.24 10.26
C ARG A 132 14.21 -24.34 10.82
N VAL A 133 15.05 -23.37 10.49
CA VAL A 133 16.41 -23.22 11.01
C VAL A 133 16.44 -22.44 12.32
N GLY A 134 17.56 -22.52 13.04
CA GLY A 134 17.76 -21.76 14.29
C GLY A 134 17.52 -20.25 14.14
N LYS A 135 17.18 -19.58 15.24
CA LYS A 135 16.75 -18.16 15.25
C LYS A 135 17.72 -17.23 14.51
N TRP A 136 19.03 -17.42 14.68
CA TRP A 136 20.06 -16.63 13.99
C TRP A 136 20.01 -16.79 12.46
N LYS A 137 19.87 -18.01 11.96
CA LYS A 137 19.75 -18.25 10.51
C LYS A 137 18.44 -17.68 9.97
N SER A 138 17.33 -17.81 10.70
CA SER A 138 16.04 -17.21 10.32
C SER A 138 16.13 -15.67 10.27
N PHE A 139 16.86 -15.06 11.21
CA PHE A 139 17.16 -13.64 11.22
C PHE A 139 17.97 -13.23 9.99
N ARG A 140 19.11 -13.86 9.74
CA ARG A 140 19.93 -13.63 8.55
C ARG A 140 19.11 -13.74 7.27
N ASN A 141 18.30 -14.79 7.14
CA ASN A 141 17.44 -15.00 5.97
C ASN A 141 16.41 -13.87 5.79
N THR A 142 15.89 -13.33 6.90
CA THR A 142 14.99 -12.18 6.89
C THR A 142 15.71 -10.90 6.44
N MET A 143 16.94 -10.68 6.92
CA MET A 143 17.77 -9.55 6.45
C MET A 143 18.03 -9.64 4.96
N VAL A 144 18.42 -10.83 4.48
CA VAL A 144 18.67 -11.06 3.04
C VAL A 144 17.45 -10.69 2.22
N ILE A 145 16.24 -11.08 2.62
CA ILE A 145 15.02 -10.75 1.88
C ILE A 145 14.78 -9.25 1.80
N PHE A 146 14.88 -8.55 2.93
CA PHE A 146 14.61 -7.11 2.93
C PHE A 146 15.67 -6.33 2.15
N LEU A 147 16.95 -6.72 2.24
CA LEU A 147 18.02 -6.09 1.46
C LEU A 147 17.90 -6.37 -0.04
N VAL A 148 17.65 -7.63 -0.42
CA VAL A 148 17.40 -8.00 -1.81
C VAL A 148 16.13 -7.33 -2.35
N SER A 149 15.09 -7.17 -1.51
CA SER A 149 13.91 -6.41 -1.89
C SER A 149 14.23 -4.93 -2.11
N GLY A 150 15.14 -4.34 -1.34
CA GLY A 150 15.63 -2.98 -1.59
C GLY A 150 16.30 -2.90 -2.96
N PHE A 151 17.26 -3.78 -3.24
CA PHE A 151 17.94 -3.83 -4.54
C PHE A 151 17.00 -4.07 -5.72
N TRP A 152 15.89 -4.78 -5.52
CA TRP A 152 14.88 -4.98 -6.55
C TRP A 152 14.21 -3.67 -7.00
N TYR A 153 14.11 -2.67 -6.12
CA TYR A 153 13.52 -1.38 -6.45
C TYR A 153 14.50 -0.41 -7.13
N GLY A 154 15.81 -0.58 -6.94
CA GLY A 154 16.81 0.24 -7.61
C GLY A 154 18.21 0.09 -7.02
N ALA A 155 19.20 0.69 -7.69
CA ALA A 155 20.61 0.61 -7.31
C ALA A 155 21.07 1.67 -6.30
N ASN A 156 20.19 2.59 -5.89
CA ASN A 156 20.51 3.63 -4.91
C ASN A 156 20.70 3.06 -3.50
N TRP A 157 21.66 3.59 -2.74
CA TRP A 157 21.90 3.24 -1.34
C TRP A 157 20.69 3.50 -0.44
N THR A 158 19.80 4.42 -0.81
CA THR A 158 18.54 4.65 -0.07
C THR A 158 17.66 3.40 -0.05
N PHE A 159 17.66 2.58 -1.10
CA PHE A 159 16.91 1.31 -1.11
C PHE A 159 17.53 0.23 -0.21
N VAL A 160 18.86 0.22 -0.08
CA VAL A 160 19.55 -0.66 0.87
C VAL A 160 19.22 -0.24 2.31
N MET A 161 19.27 1.06 2.59
CA MET A 161 18.86 1.64 3.87
C MET A 161 17.40 1.33 4.19
N TRP A 162 16.51 1.45 3.21
CA TRP A 162 15.10 1.10 3.31
C TRP A 162 14.90 -0.39 3.65
N GLY A 163 15.63 -1.28 2.96
CA GLY A 163 15.63 -2.70 3.25
C GLY A 163 16.07 -2.97 4.69
N ALA A 164 17.23 -2.44 5.09
CA ALA A 164 17.76 -2.57 6.45
C ALA A 164 16.77 -2.05 7.52
N TYR A 165 16.14 -0.89 7.27
CA TYR A 165 15.12 -0.32 8.15
C TYR A 165 13.97 -1.28 8.41
N HIS A 166 13.34 -1.82 7.36
CA HIS A 166 12.23 -2.77 7.53
C HIS A 166 12.67 -4.09 8.17
N ALA A 167 13.89 -4.52 7.87
CA ALA A 167 14.50 -5.69 8.48
C ALA A 167 14.61 -5.52 10.02
N LEU A 168 15.11 -4.36 10.47
CA LEU A 168 15.19 -4.00 11.89
C LEU A 168 13.82 -3.92 12.56
N LEU A 169 12.81 -3.37 11.87
CA LEU A 169 11.44 -3.33 12.40
C LEU A 169 10.82 -4.72 12.56
N PHE A 170 11.16 -5.66 11.66
CA PHE A 170 10.65 -7.03 11.70
C PHE A 170 11.36 -7.89 12.77
N LEU A 171 12.60 -7.53 13.14
CA LEU A 171 13.46 -8.31 14.02
C LEU A 171 12.84 -8.68 15.38
N PRO A 172 12.29 -7.74 16.17
CA PRO A 172 11.67 -8.08 17.45
C PRO A 172 10.50 -9.07 17.28
N LEU A 173 9.70 -8.91 16.23
CA LEU A 173 8.56 -9.78 15.95
C LEU A 173 9.03 -11.21 15.64
N LEU A 174 10.18 -11.36 14.99
CA LEU A 174 10.78 -12.66 14.71
C LEU A 174 11.35 -13.32 15.99
N LEU A 175 12.15 -12.58 16.78
CA LEU A 175 12.83 -13.13 17.97
C LEU A 175 11.85 -13.59 19.05
N PHE A 176 10.76 -12.85 19.22
CA PHE A 176 9.68 -13.15 20.16
C PHE A 176 8.59 -14.07 19.57
N GLY A 177 8.73 -14.55 18.33
CA GLY A 177 7.72 -15.41 17.69
C GLY A 177 6.36 -14.74 17.47
N LYS A 178 6.31 -13.41 17.49
CA LYS A 178 5.08 -12.60 17.33
C LYS A 178 4.77 -12.25 15.87
N ASN A 179 5.65 -12.58 14.93
CA ASN A 179 5.48 -12.30 13.50
C ASN A 179 4.23 -12.93 12.86
N ARG A 180 3.51 -13.84 13.55
CA ARG A 180 2.25 -14.45 13.08
C ARG A 180 1.03 -14.14 13.97
N LYS A 181 1.15 -13.16 14.87
CA LYS A 181 0.12 -12.84 15.88
C LYS A 181 -1.19 -12.35 15.24
N TYR A 182 -1.10 -11.45 14.25
CA TYR A 182 -2.25 -10.81 13.64
C TYR A 182 -2.52 -11.37 12.23
N LYS A 183 -3.35 -12.42 12.17
CA LYS A 183 -3.78 -13.05 10.90
C LYS A 183 -5.21 -12.69 10.48
N ASN A 184 -6.08 -12.42 11.46
CA ASN A 184 -7.48 -12.06 11.21
C ASN A 184 -7.58 -10.59 10.84
N THR A 185 -8.70 -10.17 10.24
CA THR A 185 -8.96 -8.75 9.99
C THR A 185 -8.96 -7.95 11.30
N VAL A 186 -8.53 -6.69 11.22
CA VAL A 186 -8.64 -5.77 12.37
C VAL A 186 -10.11 -5.51 12.67
N ALA A 187 -10.45 -5.38 13.96
CA ALA A 187 -11.85 -5.18 14.38
C ALA A 187 -12.80 -6.25 13.81
N ALA A 188 -12.37 -7.51 13.70
CA ALA A 188 -13.20 -8.59 13.18
C ALA A 188 -14.52 -8.69 13.97
N GLY A 189 -15.64 -8.68 13.25
CA GLY A 189 -16.99 -8.70 13.83
C GLY A 189 -17.43 -7.41 14.53
N ARG A 190 -16.63 -6.34 14.50
CA ARG A 190 -16.93 -5.04 15.13
C ARG A 190 -16.90 -3.92 14.11
N LEU A 191 -17.69 -2.87 14.31
CA LEU A 191 -17.67 -1.71 13.41
C LEU A 191 -16.40 -0.87 13.59
N LEU A 192 -16.01 -0.67 14.85
CA LEU A 192 -14.90 0.19 15.26
C LEU A 192 -13.76 -0.63 15.88
N PRO A 193 -12.51 -0.19 15.69
CA PRO A 193 -11.36 -0.79 16.36
C PRO A 193 -11.37 -0.46 17.85
N SER A 194 -10.79 -1.34 18.67
CA SER A 194 -10.47 -1.00 20.05
C SER A 194 -9.42 0.11 20.11
N PHE A 195 -9.37 0.87 21.22
CA PHE A 195 -8.33 1.88 21.45
C PHE A 195 -6.91 1.32 21.23
N LYS A 196 -6.66 0.09 21.70
CA LYS A 196 -5.40 -0.63 21.47
C LYS A 196 -5.09 -0.85 19.99
N GLU A 197 -6.08 -1.24 19.19
CA GLU A 197 -5.90 -1.43 17.75
C GLU A 197 -5.64 -0.10 17.04
N ILE A 198 -6.30 0.99 17.46
CA ILE A 198 -6.05 2.34 16.93
C ILE A 198 -4.59 2.73 17.15
N VAL A 199 -4.10 2.62 18.38
CA VAL A 199 -2.70 2.94 18.71
C VAL A 199 -1.73 2.08 17.90
N GLN A 200 -2.02 0.77 17.76
CA GLN A 200 -1.20 -0.15 16.97
C GLN A 200 -1.16 0.21 15.48
N MET A 201 -2.31 0.53 14.89
CA MET A 201 -2.40 0.97 13.49
C MET A 201 -1.65 2.28 13.28
N LEU A 202 -1.84 3.26 14.18
CA LEU A 202 -1.16 4.54 14.08
C LEU A 202 0.36 4.39 14.19
N LEU A 203 0.85 3.64 15.17
CA LEU A 203 2.30 3.40 15.32
C LEU A 203 2.87 2.67 14.11
N THR A 204 2.19 1.64 13.62
CA THR A 204 2.63 0.90 12.43
C THR A 204 2.65 1.83 11.22
N PHE A 205 1.60 2.64 11.03
CA PHE A 205 1.50 3.59 9.93
C PHE A 205 2.64 4.62 9.97
N LEU A 206 2.95 5.22 11.12
CA LEU A 206 4.04 6.18 11.26
C LEU A 206 5.41 5.57 10.96
N LEU A 207 5.67 4.33 11.38
CA LEU A 207 6.90 3.60 11.00
C LEU A 207 6.97 3.38 9.48
N ILE A 208 5.85 3.04 8.86
CA ILE A 208 5.78 2.87 7.41
C ILE A 208 5.99 4.20 6.68
N VAL A 209 5.46 5.31 7.19
CA VAL A 209 5.71 6.67 6.64
C VAL A 209 7.20 7.01 6.66
N ILE A 210 7.91 6.75 7.76
CA ILE A 210 9.37 6.93 7.82
C ILE A 210 10.07 6.07 6.78
N GLY A 211 9.65 4.80 6.64
CA GLY A 211 10.13 3.92 5.58
C GLY A 211 9.96 4.55 4.20
N TRP A 212 8.80 5.12 3.89
CA TRP A 212 8.57 5.75 2.59
C TRP A 212 9.39 7.03 2.37
N VAL A 213 9.72 7.80 3.41
CA VAL A 213 10.68 8.92 3.29
C VAL A 213 12.04 8.41 2.81
N ILE A 214 12.55 7.33 3.43
CA ILE A 214 13.81 6.69 3.02
C ILE A 214 13.72 6.21 1.56
N PHE A 215 12.58 5.62 1.18
CA PHE A 215 12.35 5.10 -0.17
C PHE A 215 12.37 6.19 -1.24
N ARG A 216 11.82 7.38 -0.93
CA ARG A 216 11.73 8.49 -1.88
C ARG A 216 13.02 9.27 -2.05
N ALA A 217 13.83 9.35 -1.01
CA ALA A 217 15.01 10.21 -1.00
C ALA A 217 16.01 9.84 -2.10
N GLU A 218 16.60 10.86 -2.70
CA GLU A 218 17.62 10.77 -3.75
C GLU A 218 18.95 10.25 -3.20
N ASN A 219 19.23 10.47 -1.91
CA ASN A 219 20.44 9.99 -1.25
C ASN A 219 20.25 9.96 0.28
N ILE A 220 21.19 9.33 0.99
CA ILE A 220 21.16 9.18 2.45
C ILE A 220 21.18 10.55 3.15
N ALA A 221 21.90 11.55 2.60
CA ALA A 221 21.97 12.88 3.20
C ALA A 221 20.59 13.58 3.17
N GLN A 222 19.86 13.50 2.06
CA GLN A 222 18.48 13.99 1.96
C GLN A 222 17.55 13.26 2.94
N THR A 223 17.66 11.93 3.07
CA THR A 223 16.89 11.16 4.07
C THR A 223 17.09 11.73 5.47
N TRP A 224 18.35 11.94 5.86
CA TRP A 224 18.68 12.44 7.19
C TRP A 224 18.19 13.87 7.42
N ASP A 225 18.48 14.79 6.49
CA ASP A 225 18.05 16.19 6.58
C ASP A 225 16.52 16.31 6.63
N TYR A 226 15.81 15.57 5.77
CA TYR A 226 14.34 15.56 5.74
C TYR A 226 13.76 15.10 7.08
N LEU A 227 14.25 13.97 7.63
CA LEU A 227 13.76 13.44 8.90
C LEU A 227 14.06 14.39 10.07
N CYS A 228 15.25 14.99 10.14
CA CYS A 228 15.59 15.95 11.18
C CYS A 228 14.68 17.18 11.14
N ARG A 229 14.41 17.74 9.95
CA ARG A 229 13.53 18.90 9.77
C ARG A 229 12.07 18.58 10.07
N MET A 230 11.61 17.37 9.70
CA MET A 230 10.26 16.91 9.98
C MET A 230 9.94 16.93 11.48
N PHE A 231 10.92 16.59 12.33
CA PHE A 231 10.78 16.63 13.79
C PHE A 231 11.29 17.93 14.44
N SER A 232 11.38 19.04 13.68
CA SER A 232 11.72 20.36 14.22
C SER A 232 10.58 20.94 15.10
N PRO A 233 10.83 22.00 15.89
CA PRO A 233 9.79 22.67 16.69
C PRO A 233 8.56 23.15 15.88
N SER A 234 8.73 23.34 14.56
CA SER A 234 7.64 23.69 13.65
C SER A 234 6.71 22.51 13.29
N LEU A 235 6.87 21.33 13.91
CA LEU A 235 5.99 20.17 13.74
C LEU A 235 4.53 20.46 14.13
N PHE A 236 4.31 21.39 15.05
CA PHE A 236 2.97 21.74 15.55
C PHE A 236 2.36 22.97 14.86
N THR A 237 2.93 23.43 13.75
CA THR A 237 2.29 24.46 12.90
C THR A 237 1.25 23.84 11.97
N LEU A 238 0.41 24.68 11.36
CA LEU A 238 -0.54 24.24 10.35
C LEU A 238 0.15 24.17 8.98
N PRO A 239 0.11 23.03 8.25
CA PRO A 239 0.74 22.90 6.92
C PRO A 239 -0.01 23.70 5.86
N ASP A 240 0.60 24.58 5.08
CA ASP A 240 -0.15 25.48 4.18
C ASP A 240 -0.60 24.84 2.86
N ARG A 241 0.06 23.77 2.39
CA ARG A 241 -0.18 23.17 1.07
C ARG A 241 -0.51 21.68 1.14
N GLY A 242 -1.25 21.18 0.15
CA GLY A 242 -1.59 19.75 0.02
C GLY A 242 -2.77 19.26 0.86
N ARG A 243 -3.46 20.14 1.58
CA ARG A 243 -4.61 19.78 2.43
C ARG A 243 -5.80 19.22 1.65
N SER A 244 -6.00 19.63 0.40
CA SER A 244 -7.10 19.14 -0.45
C SER A 244 -7.02 17.62 -0.66
N SER A 245 -5.82 17.07 -0.81
CA SER A 245 -5.60 15.63 -1.00
C SER A 245 -6.01 14.78 0.21
N ILE A 246 -6.09 15.40 1.41
CA ILE A 246 -6.58 14.72 2.63
C ILE A 246 -8.03 14.28 2.45
N VAL A 247 -8.86 15.04 1.74
CA VAL A 247 -10.28 14.68 1.50
C VAL A 247 -10.36 13.36 0.73
N TYR A 248 -9.55 13.20 -0.31
CA TYR A 248 -9.52 11.96 -1.11
C TYR A 248 -9.01 10.77 -0.29
N ILE A 249 -8.02 10.99 0.57
CA ILE A 249 -7.52 9.97 1.51
C ILE A 249 -8.60 9.57 2.52
N ILE A 250 -9.37 10.51 3.07
CA ILE A 250 -10.46 10.21 4.00
C ILE A 250 -11.53 9.37 3.31
N ILE A 251 -11.92 9.71 2.08
CA ILE A 251 -12.87 8.93 1.28
C ILE A 251 -12.32 7.51 1.05
N LEU A 252 -11.07 7.41 0.61
CA LEU A 252 -10.36 6.13 0.40
C LEU A 252 -10.41 5.27 1.67
N LEU A 253 -9.90 5.78 2.78
CA LEU A 253 -9.81 5.06 4.05
C LEU A 253 -11.19 4.67 4.59
N THR A 254 -12.20 5.52 4.42
CA THR A 254 -13.56 5.23 4.87
C THR A 254 -14.13 4.04 4.11
N VAL A 255 -14.08 4.06 2.77
CA VAL A 255 -14.59 2.97 1.95
C VAL A 255 -13.81 1.67 2.22
N GLU A 256 -12.48 1.75 2.27
CA GLU A 256 -11.66 0.57 2.58
C GLU A 256 -11.93 0.02 3.99
N TRP A 257 -12.19 0.88 4.97
CA TRP A 257 -12.52 0.44 6.33
C TRP A 257 -13.78 -0.40 6.38
N PHE A 258 -14.85 0.06 5.73
CA PHE A 258 -16.12 -0.71 5.67
C PHE A 258 -16.00 -1.99 4.85
N GLN A 259 -15.01 -2.08 3.96
CA GLN A 259 -14.82 -3.19 3.03
C GLN A 259 -13.61 -4.06 3.37
N ARG A 260 -13.01 -3.88 4.55
CA ARG A 260 -11.78 -4.56 4.97
C ARG A 260 -11.87 -6.09 5.02
N ASP A 261 -13.08 -6.63 5.15
CA ASP A 261 -13.36 -8.07 5.14
C ASP A 261 -13.65 -8.63 3.73
N LYS A 262 -13.54 -7.80 2.69
CA LYS A 262 -13.82 -8.15 1.29
C LYS A 262 -12.55 -8.32 0.47
N GLN A 263 -12.70 -8.89 -0.73
CA GLN A 263 -11.58 -9.05 -1.68
C GLN A 263 -11.14 -7.73 -2.31
N HIS A 264 -12.06 -6.78 -2.50
CA HIS A 264 -11.77 -5.41 -2.93
C HIS A 264 -12.84 -4.45 -2.43
N ALA A 265 -12.56 -3.15 -2.49
CA ALA A 265 -13.39 -2.13 -1.83
C ALA A 265 -14.78 -1.93 -2.46
N LEU A 266 -14.94 -2.25 -3.75
CA LEU A 266 -16.23 -2.15 -4.43
C LEU A 266 -16.99 -3.50 -4.53
N GLN A 267 -16.66 -4.47 -3.67
CA GLN A 267 -17.37 -5.75 -3.61
C GLN A 267 -18.72 -5.60 -2.87
N ILE A 268 -19.71 -5.07 -3.58
CA ILE A 268 -21.02 -4.67 -3.04
C ILE A 268 -22.17 -5.64 -3.37
N ASP A 269 -21.88 -6.94 -3.44
CA ASP A 269 -22.87 -7.97 -3.83
C ASP A 269 -24.11 -8.03 -2.92
N LYS A 270 -23.96 -7.58 -1.67
CA LYS A 270 -25.05 -7.49 -0.69
C LYS A 270 -26.02 -6.33 -0.95
N ILE A 271 -25.67 -5.37 -1.81
CA ILE A 271 -26.56 -4.26 -2.18
C ILE A 271 -27.47 -4.75 -3.32
N HIS A 272 -28.66 -5.22 -2.98
CA HIS A 272 -29.60 -5.77 -3.97
C HIS A 272 -30.32 -4.70 -4.80
N HIS A 273 -30.49 -3.49 -4.28
CA HIS A 273 -31.24 -2.42 -4.94
C HIS A 273 -30.48 -1.88 -6.17
N LYS A 274 -31.03 -2.10 -7.37
CA LYS A 274 -30.34 -1.76 -8.64
C LYS A 274 -29.99 -0.28 -8.76
N TYR A 275 -30.91 0.61 -8.38
CA TYR A 275 -30.71 2.05 -8.49
C TYR A 275 -29.56 2.53 -7.61
N ILE A 276 -29.43 2.01 -6.39
CA ILE A 276 -28.35 2.37 -5.47
C ILE A 276 -27.00 1.98 -6.05
N ARG A 277 -26.87 0.75 -6.59
CA ARG A 277 -25.61 0.30 -7.22
C ARG A 277 -25.20 1.19 -8.39
N TRP A 278 -26.14 1.48 -9.30
CA TRP A 278 -25.86 2.33 -10.46
C TRP A 278 -25.54 3.77 -10.05
N SER A 279 -26.23 4.34 -9.05
CA SER A 279 -25.88 5.65 -8.50
C SER A 279 -24.46 5.67 -7.95
N ILE A 280 -24.03 4.65 -7.21
CA ILE A 280 -22.64 4.53 -6.73
C ILE A 280 -21.66 4.55 -7.91
N TYR A 281 -21.93 3.78 -8.96
CA TYR A 281 -21.03 3.71 -10.12
C TYR A 281 -20.94 5.04 -10.87
N TYR A 282 -22.09 5.69 -11.13
CA TYR A 282 -22.12 6.96 -11.83
C TYR A 282 -21.49 8.09 -11.02
N ILE A 283 -21.78 8.18 -9.72
CA ILE A 283 -21.15 9.15 -8.84
C ILE A 283 -19.63 8.95 -8.83
N LEU A 284 -19.17 7.70 -8.69
CA LEU A 284 -17.74 7.41 -8.67
C LEU A 284 -17.07 7.71 -10.03
N ALA A 285 -17.73 7.41 -11.15
CA ALA A 285 -17.25 7.75 -12.49
C ALA A 285 -17.17 9.28 -12.68
N ILE A 286 -18.18 10.03 -12.26
CA ILE A 286 -18.17 11.51 -12.31
C ILE A 286 -17.03 12.05 -11.44
N ILE A 287 -16.86 11.55 -10.21
CA ILE A 287 -15.75 11.94 -9.33
C ILE A 287 -14.40 11.69 -10.01
N ILE A 288 -14.21 10.53 -10.63
CA ILE A 288 -12.97 10.19 -11.34
C ILE A 288 -12.71 11.17 -12.49
N LEU A 289 -13.73 11.45 -13.32
CA LEU A 289 -13.59 12.33 -14.48
C LEU A 289 -13.42 13.80 -14.10
N SER A 290 -14.06 14.26 -13.02
CA SER A 290 -14.03 15.66 -12.58
C SER A 290 -12.83 15.99 -11.69
N LEU A 291 -12.34 15.04 -10.90
CA LEU A 291 -11.28 15.25 -9.91
C LEU A 291 -9.98 14.51 -10.25
N THR A 292 -9.81 14.11 -11.51
CA THR A 292 -8.56 13.50 -11.95
C THR A 292 -7.39 14.46 -11.69
N GLY A 293 -6.33 13.96 -11.06
CA GLY A 293 -5.10 14.71 -10.90
C GLY A 293 -4.39 14.91 -12.25
N GLN A 294 -3.38 15.78 -12.27
CA GLN A 294 -2.50 15.86 -13.44
C GLN A 294 -1.80 14.52 -13.65
N GLN A 295 -1.69 14.10 -14.91
CA GLN A 295 -1.02 12.86 -15.27
C GLN A 295 0.45 12.93 -14.83
N THR A 296 0.81 12.11 -13.85
CA THR A 296 2.20 11.87 -13.44
C THR A 296 2.61 10.47 -13.85
N ASP A 297 3.88 10.29 -14.20
CA ASP A 297 4.44 8.97 -14.49
C ASP A 297 4.16 7.98 -13.34
N PHE A 298 3.99 6.71 -13.70
CA PHE A 298 3.86 5.64 -12.72
C PHE A 298 5.08 5.65 -11.81
N ILE A 299 4.86 5.67 -10.49
CA ILE A 299 5.87 5.98 -9.50
C ILE A 299 7.05 5.00 -9.52
N TYR A 300 6.83 3.76 -9.98
CA TYR A 300 7.91 2.77 -10.14
C TYR A 300 8.94 3.14 -11.21
N PHE A 301 8.58 3.96 -12.20
CA PHE A 301 9.51 4.41 -13.24
C PHE A 301 10.34 5.63 -12.83
N GLN A 302 10.12 6.15 -11.62
CA GLN A 302 10.86 7.31 -11.09
C GLN A 302 12.10 6.92 -10.26
N PHE A 303 12.39 5.62 -10.15
CA PHE A 303 13.44 5.05 -9.31
C PHE A 303 14.46 4.23 -10.09
#